data_AF-A0A7X3IFI9-F1
#
_entry.id   AF-A0A7X3IFI9-F1
#
_cell.length_a   1.000
_cell.length_b   1.000
_cell.length_c   1.000
_cell.angle_alpha   90.00
_cell.angle_beta   90.00
_cell.angle_gamma   90.00
#
_symmetry.space_group_name_H-M   'P 1'
#
loop_
_entity.id
_entity.type
_entity.pdbx_description
1 polymer ?
#
loop_
_entity_poly.entity_id
_entity_poly.type
_entity_poly.pdbx_seq_one_letter_code
_entity_poly.pdbx_strand_id
1 'polypeptide(L)'
;AVWRHGGLPVVPIRWVLIRDPEARFPPQALLCTDPTREPASIVGWFVRRWTVEVTFQEARAHLGVETQRQWSDTAITRTTPCLLALFSIVTLLAARLPARQRRRVAAAAWYPKPRPTFADALAAVRSAIWRERTLATSPRRHPRTKPRFRLPAPWAYALCHAA
;
A
#
# COMPACT_ATOMS: atom_id res chain seq x y z
N ALA A 1 16.64 30.51 -9.09
CA ALA A 1 17.43 29.27 -9.00
C ALA A 1 17.21 28.64 -7.62
N VAL A 2 17.08 27.32 -7.53
CA VAL A 2 16.61 26.63 -6.31
C VAL A 2 17.64 26.63 -5.17
N TRP A 3 18.94 26.72 -5.49
CA TRP A 3 20.05 26.62 -4.52
C TRP A 3 20.79 27.94 -4.27
N ARG A 4 20.45 29.00 -5.02
CA ARG A 4 21.04 30.34 -4.87
C ARG A 4 20.04 31.39 -5.29
N HIS A 5 19.78 32.33 -4.38
CA HIS A 5 19.04 33.55 -4.65
C HIS A 5 19.85 34.75 -4.14
N GLY A 6 19.83 35.86 -4.86
CA GLY A 6 20.55 37.07 -4.44
C GLY A 6 20.01 37.54 -3.09
N GLY A 7 20.90 37.82 -2.14
CA GLY A 7 20.52 38.26 -0.79
C GLY A 7 20.14 37.15 0.20
N LEU A 8 20.10 35.87 -0.21
CA LEU A 8 19.87 34.73 0.69
C LEU A 8 21.12 33.85 0.82
N PRO A 9 21.34 33.21 2.00
CA PRO A 9 22.45 32.28 2.18
C PRO A 9 22.33 31.09 1.22
N VAL A 10 23.49 30.63 0.73
CA VAL A 10 23.56 29.47 -0.16
C VAL A 10 23.14 28.22 0.62
N VAL A 11 22.23 27.43 0.04
CA VAL A 11 21.81 26.16 0.64
C VAL A 11 22.90 25.12 0.34
N PRO A 12 23.55 24.53 1.36
CA PRO A 12 24.52 23.47 1.14
C PRO A 12 23.81 22.23 0.58
N ILE A 13 24.35 21.67 -0.50
CA ILE A 13 23.79 20.49 -1.17
C ILE A 13 24.90 19.45 -1.32
N ARG A 14 24.60 18.22 -0.91
CA ARG A 14 25.44 17.06 -1.21
C ARG A 14 25.01 16.44 -2.53
N TRP A 15 25.99 16.28 -3.40
CA TRP A 15 25.82 15.62 -4.69
C TRP A 15 26.26 14.17 -4.59
N VAL A 16 25.43 13.25 -5.09
CA VAL A 16 25.74 11.83 -5.19
C VAL A 16 25.66 11.44 -6.66
N LEU A 17 26.80 11.08 -7.24
CA LEU A 17 26.90 10.60 -8.61
C LEU A 17 26.82 9.07 -8.64
N ILE A 18 25.84 8.53 -9.34
CA ILE A 18 25.64 7.10 -9.55
C ILE A 18 26.14 6.77 -10.95
N ARG A 19 27.05 5.80 -11.05
CA ARG A 19 27.54 5.25 -12.32
C ARG A 19 27.29 3.74 -12.32
N ASP A 20 26.62 3.24 -13.35
CA ASP A 20 26.47 1.81 -13.55
C ASP A 20 27.79 1.25 -14.12
N PRO A 21 28.47 0.31 -13.45
CA PRO A 21 29.67 -0.30 -13.99
C PRO A 21 29.41 -1.04 -15.31
N GLU A 22 28.18 -1.53 -15.53
CA GLU A 22 27.76 -2.22 -16.76
C GLU A 22 27.23 -1.25 -17.85
N ALA A 23 27.21 0.06 -17.57
CA ALA A 23 26.71 1.09 -18.48
C ALA A 23 25.28 0.86 -19.03
N ARG A 24 24.40 0.18 -18.28
CA ARG A 24 23.00 -0.04 -18.71
C ARG A 24 22.14 1.21 -18.61
N PHE A 25 22.57 2.19 -17.81
CA PHE A 25 21.95 3.50 -17.72
C PHE A 25 23.00 4.62 -17.64
N PRO A 26 22.69 5.82 -18.17
CA PRO A 26 23.59 6.95 -18.11
C PRO A 26 23.82 7.39 -16.66
N PRO A 27 25.00 7.95 -16.32
CA PRO A 27 25.28 8.45 -14.98
C PRO A 27 24.17 9.39 -14.47
N GLN A 28 23.73 9.18 -13.24
CA GLN A 28 22.67 9.95 -12.60
C GLN A 28 23.21 10.73 -11.41
N ALA A 29 22.75 11.96 -11.23
CA ALA A 29 23.09 12.77 -10.07
C ALA A 29 21.87 12.92 -9.16
N LEU A 30 22.05 12.57 -7.88
CA LEU A 30 21.09 12.84 -6.82
C LEU A 30 21.56 14.02 -5.97
N LEU A 31 20.62 14.83 -5.52
CA LEU A 31 20.86 15.99 -4.67
C LEU A 31 20.23 15.74 -3.30
N CYS A 32 20.96 16.06 -2.23
CA CYS A 32 20.44 16.00 -0.87
C CYS A 32 20.72 17.32 -0.15
N THR A 33 19.69 17.89 0.48
CA THR A 33 19.78 19.12 1.28
C THR A 33 20.41 18.91 2.65
N ASP A 34 20.52 17.66 3.11
CA ASP A 34 21.23 17.31 4.33
C ASP A 34 22.63 16.77 3.97
N PRO A 35 23.69 17.59 4.12
CA PRO A 35 25.03 17.21 3.68
C PRO A 35 25.66 16.12 4.54
N THR A 36 25.14 15.87 5.74
CA THR A 36 25.70 14.88 6.68
C THR A 36 25.35 13.44 6.31
N ARG A 37 24.36 13.24 5.43
CA ARG A 37 23.86 11.92 5.07
C ARG A 37 24.83 11.13 4.21
N GLU A 38 24.95 9.84 4.53
CA GLU A 38 25.75 8.92 3.75
C GLU A 38 25.18 8.72 2.34
N PRO A 39 26.03 8.62 1.30
CA PRO A 39 25.59 8.44 -0.09
C PRO A 39 24.67 7.23 -0.27
N ALA A 40 24.97 6.11 0.39
CA ALA A 40 24.16 4.89 0.32
C ALA A 40 22.72 5.11 0.84
N SER A 41 22.56 5.92 1.89
CA SER A 41 21.24 6.26 2.42
C SER A 41 20.43 7.11 1.43
N ILE A 42 21.08 8.07 0.78
CA ILE A 42 20.47 8.94 -0.24
C ILE A 42 19.96 8.10 -1.42
N VAL A 43 20.78 7.16 -1.91
CA VAL A 43 20.37 6.22 -2.96
C VAL A 43 19.21 5.35 -2.48
N GLY A 44 19.28 4.82 -1.25
CA GLY A 44 18.21 4.03 -0.66
C GLY A 44 16.86 4.76 -0.60
N TRP A 45 16.86 6.05 -0.26
CA TRP A 45 15.64 6.87 -0.28
C TRP A 45 15.13 7.12 -1.69
N PHE A 46 16.03 7.37 -2.65
CA PHE A 46 15.65 7.53 -4.04
C PHE A 46 14.96 6.28 -4.58
N VAL A 47 15.48 5.08 -4.28
CA VAL A 47 14.84 3.81 -4.66
C VAL A 47 13.47 3.67 -3.99
N ARG A 48 13.34 4.04 -2.71
CA ARG A 48 12.05 3.98 -1.99
C ARG A 48 10.97 4.85 -2.62
N ARG A 49 11.32 5.91 -3.36
CA ARG A 49 10.37 6.77 -4.09
C ARG A 49 9.42 5.95 -4.98
N TRP A 50 9.91 4.88 -5.60
CA TRP A 50 9.10 4.02 -6.47
C TRP A 50 7.90 3.39 -5.76
N THR A 51 7.98 3.22 -4.43
CA THR A 51 6.86 2.70 -3.61
C THR A 51 5.62 3.59 -3.72
N VAL A 52 5.78 4.90 -3.95
CA VAL A 52 4.66 5.83 -4.15
C VAL A 52 3.91 5.49 -5.43
N GLU A 53 4.62 5.19 -6.51
CA GLU A 53 4.01 4.83 -7.80
C GLU A 53 3.22 3.52 -7.68
N VAL A 54 3.78 2.52 -6.98
CA VAL A 54 3.07 1.27 -6.66
C VAL A 54 1.81 1.53 -5.84
N THR A 55 1.89 2.42 -4.84
CA THR A 55 0.73 2.79 -4.02
C THR A 55 -0.38 3.40 -4.87
N PHE A 56 -0.04 4.29 -5.81
CA PHE A 56 -1.03 4.88 -6.71
C PHE A 56 -1.63 3.87 -7.69
N GLN A 57 -0.84 2.93 -8.22
CA GLN A 57 -1.35 1.87 -9.07
C GLN A 57 -2.33 0.97 -8.31
N GLU A 58 -1.95 0.49 -7.13
CA GLU A 58 -2.79 -0.39 -6.30
C GLU A 58 -4.05 0.32 -5.77
N ALA A 59 -3.95 1.59 -5.37
CA ALA A 59 -5.10 2.37 -4.94
C ALA A 59 -6.12 2.56 -6.08
N ARG A 60 -5.67 2.75 -7.31
CA ARG A 60 -6.56 2.83 -8.46
C ARG A 60 -7.21 1.50 -8.80
N ALA A 61 -6.41 0.43 -8.82
CA ALA A 61 -6.88 -0.91 -9.16
C ALA A 61 -7.86 -1.48 -8.12
N HIS A 62 -7.67 -1.20 -6.83
CA HIS A 62 -8.40 -1.88 -5.76
C HIS A 62 -9.26 -0.99 -4.88
N LEU A 63 -9.05 0.33 -4.90
CA LEU A 63 -9.85 1.28 -4.11
C LEU A 63 -10.65 2.25 -4.98
N GLY A 64 -10.56 2.12 -6.31
CA GLY A 64 -11.36 2.89 -7.26
C GLY A 64 -11.07 4.39 -7.28
N VAL A 65 -9.83 4.79 -7.00
CA VAL A 65 -9.42 6.22 -6.97
C VAL A 65 -9.78 6.95 -8.27
N GLU A 66 -9.53 6.35 -9.44
CA GLU A 66 -9.83 6.96 -10.76
C GLU A 66 -11.22 6.61 -11.30
N THR A 67 -11.93 5.64 -10.71
CA THR A 67 -13.22 5.16 -11.21
C THR A 67 -14.42 5.77 -10.47
N GLN A 68 -14.19 6.80 -9.65
CA GLN A 68 -15.25 7.49 -8.93
C GLN A 68 -16.13 8.29 -9.89
N ARG A 69 -17.45 8.09 -9.82
CA ARG A 69 -18.45 8.84 -10.61
C ARG A 69 -18.85 10.17 -9.96
N GLN A 70 -17.89 10.88 -9.36
CA GLN A 70 -18.12 12.17 -8.73
C GLN A 70 -18.04 13.29 -9.77
N TRP A 71 -18.95 14.28 -9.69
CA TRP A 71 -19.10 15.34 -10.70
C TRP A 71 -18.58 16.71 -10.24
N SER A 72 -17.88 16.80 -9.11
CA SER A 72 -17.31 18.07 -8.62
C SER A 72 -15.88 17.91 -8.11
N ASP A 73 -15.06 18.93 -8.33
CA ASP A 73 -13.67 19.01 -7.85
C ASP A 73 -13.59 18.90 -6.32
N THR A 74 -14.57 19.48 -5.62
CA THR A 74 -14.68 19.38 -4.16
C THR A 74 -14.91 17.95 -3.69
N ALA A 75 -15.64 17.12 -4.44
CA ALA A 75 -15.81 15.73 -4.09
C ALA A 75 -14.50 14.95 -4.29
N ILE A 76 -13.80 15.16 -5.41
CA ILE A 76 -12.51 14.51 -5.72
C ILE A 76 -11.45 14.85 -4.66
N THR A 77 -11.35 16.13 -4.28
CA THR A 77 -10.38 16.59 -3.27
C THR A 77 -10.66 16.03 -1.88
N ARG A 78 -11.91 15.68 -1.57
CA ARG A 78 -12.29 15.04 -0.29
C ARG A 78 -12.13 13.53 -0.30
N THR A 79 -12.43 12.85 -1.41
CA THR A 79 -12.45 11.38 -1.47
C THR A 79 -11.05 10.79 -1.65
N THR A 80 -10.19 11.42 -2.46
CA THR A 80 -8.82 10.97 -2.72
C THR A 80 -8.00 10.75 -1.44
N PRO A 81 -7.91 11.72 -0.49
CA PRO A 81 -7.18 11.51 0.74
C PRO A 81 -7.81 10.42 1.63
N CYS A 82 -9.14 10.28 1.63
CA CYS A 82 -9.83 9.21 2.35
C CYS A 82 -9.48 7.82 1.81
N LEU A 83 -9.34 7.66 0.49
CA LEU A 83 -8.91 6.39 -0.11
C LEU A 83 -7.45 6.07 0.20
N LEU A 84 -6.56 7.06 0.21
CA LEU A 84 -5.16 6.86 0.64
C LEU A 84 -5.05 6.55 2.14
N ALA A 85 -5.92 7.15 2.97
CA ALA A 85 -6.03 6.78 4.38
C ALA A 85 -6.52 5.33 4.54
N LEU A 86 -7.51 4.90 3.76
CA LEU A 86 -7.97 3.51 3.73
C LEU A 86 -6.85 2.54 3.33
N PHE A 87 -6.08 2.87 2.30
CA PHE A 87 -4.89 2.10 1.89
C PHE A 87 -3.92 1.90 3.07
N SER A 88 -3.65 2.98 3.80
CA SER A 88 -2.75 2.97 4.96
C SER A 88 -3.32 2.11 6.10
N ILE A 89 -4.60 2.24 6.41
CA ILE A 89 -5.29 1.44 7.43
C ILE A 89 -5.24 -0.04 7.08
N VAL A 90 -5.55 -0.41 5.84
CA VAL A 90 -5.50 -1.82 5.37
C VAL A 90 -4.09 -2.38 5.52
N THR A 91 -3.07 -1.61 5.12
CA THR A 91 -1.66 -2.02 5.25
C THR A 91 -1.26 -2.26 6.71
N LEU A 92 -1.65 -1.36 7.62
CA LEU A 92 -1.37 -1.49 9.05
C LEU A 92 -2.13 -2.65 9.70
N LEU A 93 -3.40 -2.86 9.33
CA LEU A 93 -4.19 -3.99 9.80
C LEU A 93 -3.59 -5.31 9.32
N ALA A 94 -3.22 -5.38 8.03
CA ALA A 94 -2.55 -6.55 7.47
C ALA A 94 -1.23 -6.85 8.20
N ALA A 95 -0.44 -5.83 8.56
CA ALA A 95 0.79 -6.01 9.32
C ALA A 95 0.57 -6.65 10.71
N ARG A 96 -0.60 -6.40 11.32
CA ARG A 96 -1.00 -6.98 12.63
C ARG A 96 -1.60 -8.38 12.55
N LEU A 97 -1.93 -8.88 11.35
CA LEU A 97 -2.47 -10.23 11.21
C LEU A 97 -1.42 -11.31 11.58
N PRO A 98 -1.85 -12.49 12.08
CA PRO A 98 -0.95 -13.62 12.31
C PRO A 98 -0.14 -13.97 11.07
N ALA A 99 1.11 -14.40 11.23
CA ALA A 99 2.01 -14.71 10.09
C ALA A 99 1.41 -15.72 9.10
N ARG A 100 0.60 -16.68 9.58
CA ARG A 100 -0.11 -17.65 8.72
C ARG A 100 -1.17 -16.99 7.84
N GLN A 101 -1.79 -15.90 8.29
CA GLN A 101 -2.78 -15.15 7.51
C GLN A 101 -2.10 -14.13 6.59
N ARG A 102 -1.04 -13.47 7.06
CA ARG A 102 -0.21 -12.56 6.23
C ARG A 102 0.44 -13.24 5.03
N ARG A 103 0.80 -14.52 5.18
CA ARG A 103 1.40 -15.34 4.10
C ARG A 103 0.38 -15.95 3.14
N ARG A 104 -0.92 -15.69 3.32
CA ARG A 104 -1.94 -16.14 2.35
C ARG A 104 -1.87 -15.21 1.15
N VAL A 105 -0.96 -15.54 0.24
CA VAL A 105 -0.82 -14.93 -1.07
C VAL A 105 -1.77 -15.65 -2.01
N ALA A 106 -2.63 -14.92 -2.71
CA ALA A 106 -3.34 -15.48 -3.85
C ALA A 106 -2.34 -15.61 -5.01
N ALA A 107 -1.74 -16.80 -5.10
CA ALA A 107 -0.87 -17.19 -6.19
C ALA A 107 -1.68 -17.93 -7.25
N ALA A 108 -1.49 -17.54 -8.51
CA ALA A 108 -1.99 -18.31 -9.63
C ALA A 108 -0.96 -19.37 -10.03
N ALA A 109 -1.41 -20.52 -10.55
CA ALA A 109 -0.53 -21.66 -10.86
C ALA A 109 0.64 -21.30 -11.79
N TRP A 110 0.41 -20.36 -12.72
CA TRP A 110 1.39 -19.87 -13.69
C TRP A 110 2.26 -18.70 -13.21
N TYR A 111 2.01 -18.13 -12.03
CA TYR A 111 2.73 -16.94 -11.54
C TYR A 111 2.98 -17.01 -10.04
N PRO A 112 4.13 -17.57 -9.62
CA PRO A 112 4.50 -17.63 -8.22
C PRO A 112 4.88 -16.23 -7.73
N LYS A 113 4.16 -15.73 -6.73
CA LYS A 113 4.45 -14.45 -6.09
C LYS A 113 5.22 -14.69 -4.78
N PRO A 114 6.51 -14.29 -4.68
CA PRO A 114 7.32 -14.56 -3.50
C PRO A 114 6.94 -13.66 -2.31
N ARG A 115 6.24 -12.55 -2.55
CA ARG A 115 5.83 -11.58 -1.53
C ARG A 115 4.36 -11.20 -1.74
N PRO A 116 3.60 -10.96 -0.64
CA PRO A 116 2.21 -10.52 -0.74
C PRO A 116 2.11 -9.12 -1.35
N THR A 117 1.08 -8.89 -2.16
CA THR A 117 0.74 -7.56 -2.70
C THR A 117 -0.29 -6.84 -1.82
N PHE A 118 -0.63 -5.59 -2.15
CA PHE A 118 -1.70 -4.88 -1.46
C PHE A 118 -3.06 -5.57 -1.66
N ALA A 119 -3.35 -6.12 -2.84
CA ALA A 119 -4.53 -6.96 -3.07
C ALA A 119 -4.63 -8.14 -2.08
N ASP A 120 -3.51 -8.83 -1.78
CA ASP A 120 -3.48 -9.92 -0.80
C ASP A 120 -3.75 -9.40 0.62
N ALA A 121 -3.16 -8.25 0.97
CA ALA A 121 -3.39 -7.59 2.25
C ALA A 121 -4.87 -7.20 2.41
N LEU A 122 -5.48 -6.61 1.39
CA LEU A 122 -6.89 -6.23 1.36
C LEU A 122 -7.79 -7.45 1.53
N ALA A 123 -7.53 -8.53 0.80
CA ALA A 123 -8.28 -9.77 0.91
C ALA A 123 -8.14 -10.42 2.30
N ALA A 124 -6.94 -10.42 2.87
CA ALA A 124 -6.69 -10.95 4.21
C ALA A 124 -7.44 -10.15 5.29
N VAL A 125 -7.42 -8.82 5.22
CA VAL A 125 -8.15 -7.93 6.14
C VAL A 125 -9.66 -8.11 5.98
N ARG A 126 -10.20 -8.18 4.76
CA ARG A 126 -11.61 -8.50 4.51
C ARG A 126 -11.98 -9.83 5.16
N SER A 127 -11.18 -10.87 4.94
CA SER A 127 -11.42 -12.20 5.52
C SER A 127 -11.44 -12.19 7.04
N ALA A 128 -10.54 -11.43 7.67
CA ALA A 128 -10.51 -11.28 9.13
C ALA A 128 -11.79 -10.59 9.65
N ILE A 129 -12.19 -9.48 9.03
CA ILE A 129 -13.41 -8.73 9.41
C ILE A 129 -14.66 -9.62 9.27
N TRP A 130 -14.79 -10.38 8.19
CA TRP A 130 -15.92 -11.28 7.98
C TRP A 130 -16.00 -12.38 9.05
N ARG A 131 -14.85 -12.92 9.48
CA ARG A 131 -14.80 -13.92 10.56
C ARG A 131 -15.23 -13.37 11.90
N GLU A 132 -14.94 -12.11 12.18
CA GLU A 132 -15.39 -11.46 13.43
C GLU A 132 -16.87 -11.06 13.38
N ARG A 133 -17.35 -10.52 12.25
CA ARG A 133 -18.76 -10.09 12.11
C ARG A 133 -19.76 -11.24 12.13
N THR A 134 -19.36 -12.42 11.66
CA THR A 134 -20.18 -13.64 11.81
C THR A 134 -20.33 -14.10 13.26
N LEU A 135 -19.62 -13.49 14.22
CA LEU A 135 -19.66 -13.83 15.64
C LEU A 135 -20.47 -12.85 16.51
N ALA A 136 -20.95 -11.71 15.97
CA ALA A 136 -21.32 -10.56 16.82
C ALA A 136 -22.83 -10.19 16.93
N THR A 137 -23.75 -10.75 16.15
CA THR A 137 -25.10 -10.13 15.98
C THR A 137 -26.26 -10.68 16.82
N SER A 138 -26.02 -11.47 17.88
CA SER A 138 -27.13 -11.98 18.71
C SER A 138 -26.80 -11.91 20.19
N PRO A 139 -27.56 -11.14 21.01
CA PRO A 139 -27.62 -11.37 22.45
C PRO A 139 -27.99 -12.85 22.67
N ARG A 140 -27.19 -13.57 23.45
CA ARG A 140 -27.48 -14.97 23.81
C ARG A 140 -28.68 -14.99 24.74
N ARG A 141 -29.90 -15.05 24.21
CA ARG A 141 -31.11 -15.13 25.03
C ARG A 141 -31.57 -16.55 25.31
N HIS A 142 -31.08 -17.57 24.60
CA HIS A 142 -31.41 -18.98 24.86
C HIS A 142 -30.28 -19.93 24.42
N PRO A 143 -30.13 -21.11 25.05
CA PRO A 143 -29.22 -22.16 24.61
C PRO A 143 -29.77 -22.77 23.31
N ARG A 144 -29.50 -22.11 22.18
CA ARG A 144 -29.70 -22.67 20.85
C ARG A 144 -28.33 -22.90 20.21
N THR A 145 -28.07 -24.14 19.84
CA THR A 145 -27.00 -24.56 18.91
C THR A 145 -27.27 -24.02 17.51
N LYS A 146 -27.30 -22.68 17.34
CA LYS A 146 -27.29 -22.12 15.98
C LYS A 146 -25.91 -22.42 15.38
N PRO A 147 -25.83 -23.14 14.25
CA PRO A 147 -24.56 -23.35 13.58
C PRO A 147 -23.98 -21.97 13.22
N ARG A 148 -22.72 -21.74 13.60
CA ARG A 148 -22.01 -20.51 13.21
C ARG A 148 -22.00 -20.49 11.69
N PHE A 149 -22.62 -19.48 11.08
CA PHE A 149 -22.55 -19.32 9.62
C PHE A 149 -21.08 -19.13 9.25
N ARG A 150 -20.49 -20.19 8.69
CA ARG A 150 -19.12 -20.18 8.22
C ARG A 150 -19.23 -20.04 6.71
N LEU A 151 -18.87 -18.87 6.19
CA LEU A 151 -18.81 -18.64 4.75
C LEU A 151 -18.01 -19.78 4.10
N PRO A 152 -18.60 -20.53 3.14
CA PRO A 152 -17.88 -21.55 2.40
C PRO A 152 -16.60 -20.96 1.80
N ALA A 153 -15.51 -21.72 1.82
CA ALA A 153 -14.20 -21.24 1.36
C ALA A 153 -14.22 -20.60 -0.05
N PRO A 154 -14.96 -21.12 -1.04
CA PRO A 154 -15.03 -20.50 -2.37
C PRO A 154 -15.69 -19.12 -2.34
N TRP A 155 -16.74 -18.96 -1.54
CA TRP A 155 -17.46 -17.68 -1.43
C TRP A 155 -16.66 -16.67 -0.62
N ALA A 156 -16.00 -17.11 0.45
CA ALA A 156 -15.07 -16.27 1.20
C ALA A 156 -13.92 -15.78 0.31
N TYR A 157 -13.39 -16.65 -0.56
CA TYR A 157 -12.36 -16.27 -1.52
C TYR A 157 -12.89 -15.23 -2.52
N ALA A 158 -14.01 -15.51 -3.20
CA ALA A 158 -14.61 -14.58 -4.15
C ALA A 158 -14.93 -13.22 -3.51
N LEU A 159 -15.53 -13.20 -2.32
CA LEU A 159 -15.87 -11.97 -1.60
C LEU A 159 -14.67 -11.22 -1.05
N CYS A 160 -13.51 -11.87 -0.83
CA CYS A 160 -12.32 -11.18 -0.35
C CYS A 160 -11.43 -10.67 -1.49
N HIS A 161 -11.48 -11.34 -2.66
CA HIS A 161 -10.66 -11.01 -3.83
C HIS A 161 -11.42 -10.24 -4.92
N ALA A 162 -12.74 -10.04 -4.80
CA ALA A 162 -13.48 -9.15 -5.69
C ALA A 162 -13.05 -7.69 -5.49
N ALA A 163 -12.77 -7.00 -6.59
CA ALA A 163 -12.53 -5.55 -6.64
C ALA A 163 -13.78 -4.77 -6.24
#